data_AF-A0A972M6D3-F1
#
_entry.id   AF-A0A972M6D3-F1
#
_cell.length_a   1.000
_cell.length_b   1.000
_cell.length_c   1.000
_cell.angle_alpha   90.00
_cell.angle_beta   90.00
_cell.angle_gamma   90.00
#
_symmetry.space_group_name_H-M   'P 1'
#
loop_
_entity.id
_entity.type
_entity.pdbx_description
1 polymer ?
#
loop_
_entity_poly.entity_id
_entity_poly.type
_entity_poly.pdbx_seq_one_letter_code
_entity_poly.pdbx_strand_id
1 'polypeptide(L)'
;MSFFMGLGRESYDRQYSDRELVRRLARYFRPYIRGLLVVLGLVLMAAVMAAGPPVVLSHMVNRMATHLTAREAVFLAGLMLVMGLGNWLANWGRRYGLMRIVADATYTLASEAIDKVLHHDMTFFDRHASGRIA
;
A
#
# COMPACT_ATOMS: atom_id res chain seq x y z
N MET A 1 -21.69 16.69 4.01
CA MET A 1 -21.49 16.66 2.54
C MET A 1 -21.12 15.23 2.18
N SER A 2 -22.11 14.43 1.75
CA SER A 2 -22.01 12.98 1.58
C SER A 2 -21.38 12.61 0.23
N PHE A 3 -20.22 11.95 0.25
CA PHE A 3 -19.50 11.46 -0.93
C PHE A 3 -20.20 10.28 -1.63
N PHE A 4 -21.30 9.76 -1.06
CA PHE A 4 -21.98 8.54 -1.52
C PHE A 4 -23.30 8.80 -2.28
N MET A 5 -23.60 10.05 -2.66
CA MET A 5 -24.88 10.41 -3.27
C MET A 5 -25.11 9.79 -4.68
N GLY A 6 -24.08 9.17 -5.27
CA GLY A 6 -24.14 8.45 -6.55
C GLY A 6 -24.23 6.92 -6.44
N LEU A 7 -24.09 6.32 -5.25
CA LEU A 7 -24.16 4.86 -5.03
C LEU A 7 -25.58 4.39 -4.67
N GLY A 8 -26.60 5.03 -5.24
CA GLY A 8 -27.98 4.59 -5.05
C GLY A 8 -28.21 3.26 -5.78
N ARG A 9 -28.83 2.27 -5.12
CA ARG A 9 -29.22 1.00 -5.75
C ARG A 9 -30.06 1.26 -7.01
N GLU A 10 -29.51 0.95 -8.18
CA GLU A 10 -30.27 0.93 -9.43
C GLU A 10 -30.86 -0.46 -9.68
N SER A 11 -31.97 -0.52 -10.43
CA SER A 11 -32.70 -1.77 -10.71
C SER A 11 -31.88 -2.80 -11.49
N TYR A 12 -30.79 -2.37 -12.13
CA TYR A 12 -29.88 -3.24 -12.86
C TYR A 12 -28.78 -3.87 -11.99
N ASP A 13 -28.56 -3.36 -10.77
CA ASP A 13 -27.40 -3.75 -9.97
C ASP A 13 -27.60 -5.11 -9.27
N ARG A 14 -26.64 -6.01 -9.45
CA ARG A 14 -26.72 -7.36 -8.87
C ARG A 14 -26.35 -7.31 -7.40
N GLN A 15 -27.24 -7.82 -6.54
CA GLN A 15 -26.97 -7.89 -5.11
C GLN A 15 -25.98 -9.02 -4.81
N TYR A 16 -24.80 -8.65 -4.33
CA TYR A 16 -23.80 -9.57 -3.82
C TYR A 16 -23.65 -9.40 -2.31
N SER A 17 -23.31 -10.49 -1.62
CA SER A 17 -22.85 -10.40 -0.24
C SER A 17 -21.46 -9.75 -0.20
N ASP A 18 -21.16 -8.95 0.82
CA ASP A 18 -19.84 -8.33 1.05
C ASP A 18 -18.70 -9.34 0.94
N ARG A 19 -18.91 -10.56 1.45
CA ARG A 19 -17.91 -11.64 1.39
C ARG A 19 -17.61 -12.06 -0.04
N GLU A 20 -18.62 -12.08 -0.91
CA GLU A 20 -18.45 -12.41 -2.32
C GLU A 20 -17.73 -11.28 -3.06
N LEU A 21 -18.11 -10.02 -2.81
CA LEU A 21 -17.46 -8.82 -3.34
C LEU A 21 -15.96 -8.80 -3.01
N VAL A 22 -15.62 -8.96 -1.73
CA VAL A 22 -14.22 -8.99 -1.27
C VAL A 22 -13.45 -10.14 -1.93
N ARG A 23 -14.05 -11.32 -2.07
CA ARG A 23 -13.41 -12.46 -2.74
C ARG A 23 -13.16 -12.19 -4.24
N ARG A 24 -14.07 -11.50 -4.93
CA ARG A 24 -13.87 -11.09 -6.33
C ARG A 24 -12.77 -10.05 -6.43
N LEU A 25 -12.79 -9.03 -5.59
CA LEU A 25 -11.76 -7.99 -5.57
C LEU A 25 -10.37 -8.58 -5.30
N ALA A 26 -10.27 -9.52 -4.34
CA ALA A 26 -9.02 -10.21 -4.02
C ALA A 26 -8.41 -10.97 -5.21
N ARG A 27 -9.22 -11.39 -6.20
CA ARG A 27 -8.73 -12.05 -7.41
C ARG A 27 -7.90 -11.11 -8.29
N TYR A 28 -8.23 -9.83 -8.33
CA TYR A 28 -7.47 -8.80 -9.07
C TYR A 28 -6.08 -8.58 -8.47
N PHE A 29 -5.90 -8.83 -7.17
CA PHE A 29 -4.59 -8.72 -6.50
C PHE A 29 -3.70 -9.97 -6.67
N ARG A 30 -4.25 -11.10 -7.13
CA ARG A 30 -3.52 -12.36 -7.28
C ARG A 30 -2.26 -12.28 -8.17
N PRO A 31 -2.26 -11.56 -9.32
CA PRO A 31 -1.05 -11.39 -10.13
C PRO A 31 0.08 -10.64 -9.41
N TYR A 32 -0.28 -9.81 -8.43
CA TYR A 32 0.66 -8.93 -7.71
C TYR A 32 1.21 -9.56 -6.42
N ILE A 33 0.94 -10.84 -6.13
CA ILE A 33 1.40 -11.52 -4.91
C ILE A 33 2.93 -11.43 -4.76
N ARG A 34 3.70 -11.58 -5.84
CA ARG A 34 5.16 -11.44 -5.79
C ARG A 34 5.58 -10.03 -5.37
N GLY A 35 4.91 -9.00 -5.89
CA GLY A 35 5.14 -7.61 -5.48
C GLY A 35 4.79 -7.38 -4.01
N LEU A 36 3.67 -7.93 -3.55
CA LEU A 36 3.25 -7.92 -2.14
C LEU A 36 4.26 -8.61 -1.21
N LEU A 37 4.86 -9.73 -1.64
CA LEU A 37 5.92 -10.41 -0.88
C LEU A 37 7.18 -9.55 -0.77
N VAL A 38 7.56 -8.83 -1.83
CA VAL A 38 8.67 -7.87 -1.78
C VAL A 38 8.36 -6.72 -0.82
N VAL A 39 7.15 -6.15 -0.91
CA VAL A 39 6.68 -5.10 0.01
C VAL A 39 6.69 -5.60 1.46
N LEU A 40 6.26 -6.83 1.71
CA LEU A 40 6.31 -7.44 3.04
C LEU A 40 7.75 -7.56 3.55
N GLY A 41 8.68 -8.00 2.71
CA GLY A 41 10.11 -8.04 3.04
C GLY A 41 10.65 -6.65 3.41
N LEU A 42 10.27 -5.61 2.66
CA LEU A 42 10.65 -4.22 2.96
C LEU A 42 10.03 -3.71 4.26
N VAL A 43 8.79 -4.11 4.60
CA VAL A 43 8.16 -3.79 5.89
C VAL A 43 8.95 -4.41 7.04
N LEU A 44 9.29 -5.70 6.94
CA LEU A 44 10.05 -6.40 7.98
C LEU A 44 11.44 -5.78 8.15
N MET A 45 12.13 -5.49 7.06
CA MET A 45 13.41 -4.79 7.08
C MET A 45 13.28 -3.41 7.74
N ALA A 46 12.28 -2.61 7.36
CA ALA A 46 12.03 -1.30 7.96
C ALA A 46 11.77 -1.41 9.48
N ALA A 47 11.00 -2.41 9.91
CA ALA A 47 10.72 -2.64 11.32
C ALA A 47 12.00 -2.95 12.11
N VAL A 48 12.87 -3.81 11.59
CA VAL A 48 14.18 -4.12 12.21
C VAL A 48 15.05 -2.86 12.28
N MET A 49 15.14 -2.11 11.18
CA MET A 49 15.94 -0.89 11.12
C MET A 49 15.40 0.22 12.04
N ALA A 50 14.09 0.26 12.27
CA ALA A 50 13.45 1.22 13.17
C ALA A 50 13.58 0.83 14.66
N ALA A 51 13.76 -0.45 14.97
CA ALA A 51 13.92 -0.94 16.34
C ALA A 51 15.37 -0.85 16.87
N GLY A 52 16.36 -0.73 15.99
CA GLY A 52 17.78 -0.64 16.36
C GLY A 52 18.22 0.66 17.08
N PRO A 53 17.78 1.86 16.66
CA PRO A 53 18.28 3.12 17.22
C PRO A 53 18.16 3.27 18.75
N PRO A 54 17.06 2.86 19.42
CA PRO A 54 16.98 2.91 20.88
C PRO A 54 18.07 2.08 21.59
N VAL A 55 18.42 0.92 21.04
CA VAL A 55 19.48 0.04 21.59
C VAL A 55 20.85 0.69 21.45
N VAL A 56 21.12 1.29 20.29
CA VAL A 56 22.37 2.00 20.01
C VAL A 56 22.50 3.25 20.89
N LEU A 57 21.41 4.01 21.05
CA LEU A 57 21.35 5.16 21.96
C LEU A 57 21.68 4.77 23.39
N SER A 58 21.06 3.70 23.90
CA SER A 58 21.31 3.22 25.27
C SER A 58 22.79 2.85 25.46
N HIS A 59 23.40 2.16 24.50
CA HIS A 59 24.83 1.83 24.54
C HIS A 59 25.70 3.08 24.52
N MET A 60 25.38 4.05 23.67
CA MET A 60 26.13 5.30 23.54
C MET A 60 26.11 6.08 24.85
N VAL A 61 24.94 6.25 25.47
CA VAL A 61 24.79 6.95 26.76
C VAL A 61 25.58 6.25 27.87
N ASN A 62 25.52 4.92 27.95
CA ASN A 62 26.24 4.17 28.97
C ASN A 62 27.77 4.27 28.81
N ARG A 63 28.27 4.30 27.56
CA ARG A 63 29.70 4.47 27.27
C ARG A 63 30.19 5.90 27.52
N MET A 64 29.34 6.91 27.31
CA MET A 64 29.63 8.30 27.67
C MET A 64 29.86 8.47 29.18
N ALA A 65 29.12 7.73 30.01
CA ALA A 65 29.24 7.80 31.47
C ALA A 65 30.52 7.15 32.03
N THR A 66 31.21 6.31 31.24
CA THR A 66 32.43 5.60 31.67
C THR A 66 33.65 6.18 30.96
N HIS A 67 33.91 5.77 29.72
CA HIS A 67 34.95 6.32 28.84
C HIS A 67 34.56 6.03 27.38
N LEU A 68 34.11 7.06 26.65
CA LEU A 68 33.80 6.95 25.23
C LEU A 68 35.02 7.38 24.39
N THR A 69 35.56 6.44 23.59
CA THR A 69 36.64 6.76 22.65
C THR A 69 36.06 7.38 21.37
N ALA A 70 36.77 8.32 20.74
CA ALA A 70 36.34 8.95 19.49
C ALA A 70 36.03 7.93 18.38
N ARG A 71 36.81 6.85 18.28
CA ARG A 71 36.57 5.76 17.32
C ARG A 71 35.24 5.04 17.57
N GLU A 72 34.90 4.77 18.83
CA GLU A 72 33.63 4.12 19.19
C GLU A 72 32.45 5.05 18.89
N ALA A 73 32.58 6.35 19.20
CA ALA A 73 31.55 7.35 18.91
C ALA A 73 31.25 7.42 17.41
N VAL A 74 32.28 7.48 16.56
CA VAL A 74 32.12 7.48 15.09
C VAL A 74 31.50 6.17 14.60
N PHE A 75 31.88 5.03 15.16
CA PHE A 75 31.29 3.74 14.79
C PHE A 75 29.79 3.66 15.12
N LEU A 76 29.38 4.05 16.33
CA LEU A 76 27.98 4.06 16.75
C LEU A 76 27.15 5.06 15.93
N ALA A 77 27.70 6.26 15.67
CA ALA A 77 27.06 7.24 14.80
C ALA A 77 26.90 6.71 13.37
N GLY A 78 27.91 6.04 12.83
CA GLY A 78 27.86 5.39 11.52
C GLY A 78 26.80 4.28 11.48
N LEU A 79 26.71 3.47 12.53
CA LEU A 79 25.68 2.42 12.66
C LEU A 79 24.27 3.02 12.66
N MET A 80 24.04 4.12 13.38
CA MET A 80 22.76 4.84 13.37
C MET A 80 22.42 5.39 11.99
N LEU A 81 23.41 5.96 11.28
CA LEU A 81 23.22 6.48 9.94
C LEU A 81 22.81 5.37 8.97
N VAL A 82 23.47 4.21 9.04
CA VAL A 82 23.13 3.04 8.22
C VAL A 82 21.71 2.54 8.53
N MET A 83 21.34 2.45 9.82
CA MET A 83 19.97 2.07 10.22
C MET A 83 18.94 3.08 9.71
N GLY A 84 19.19 4.38 9.87
CA GLY A 84 18.29 5.44 9.42
C GLY A 84 18.11 5.42 7.90
N LEU A 85 19.21 5.33 7.15
CA LEU A 85 19.19 5.28 5.69
C LEU A 85 18.53 3.99 5.19
N GLY A 86 18.81 2.85 5.81
CA GLY A 86 18.18 1.57 5.51
C GLY A 86 16.68 1.60 5.76
N ASN A 87 16.24 2.16 6.88
CA ASN A 87 14.82 2.35 7.17
C ASN A 87 14.15 3.26 6.15
N TRP A 88 14.78 4.38 5.79
CA TRP A 88 14.27 5.31 4.79
C TRP A 88 14.10 4.65 3.41
N LEU A 89 15.14 3.96 2.93
CA LEU A 89 15.12 3.23 1.65
C LEU A 89 14.03 2.14 1.65
N ALA A 90 13.92 1.37 2.73
CA ALA A 90 12.90 0.34 2.87
C ALA A 90 11.48 0.92 2.83
N ASN A 91 11.25 2.04 3.53
CA ASN A 91 9.96 2.73 3.51
C ASN A 91 9.65 3.34 2.13
N TRP A 92 10.64 3.90 1.45
CA TRP A 92 10.50 4.42 0.10
C TRP A 92 10.10 3.32 -0.89
N GLY A 93 10.85 2.20 -0.89
CA GLY A 93 10.54 1.04 -1.73
C GLY A 93 9.16 0.45 -1.42
N ARG A 94 8.79 0.37 -0.13
CA ARG A 94 7.46 -0.07 0.31
C ARG A 94 6.36 0.81 -0.28
N ARG A 95 6.51 2.14 -0.17
CA ARG A 95 5.52 3.10 -0.69
C ARG A 95 5.38 3.02 -2.20
N TYR A 96 6.50 2.97 -2.91
CA TYR A 96 6.51 2.84 -4.36
C TYR A 96 5.84 1.53 -4.83
N GLY A 97 6.20 0.40 -4.21
CA GLY A 97 5.61 -0.90 -4.54
C GLY A 97 4.10 -0.96 -4.30
N LEU A 98 3.64 -0.44 -3.15
CA LEU A 98 2.20 -0.37 -2.85
C LEU A 98 1.44 0.52 -3.83
N MET A 99 1.96 1.71 -4.15
CA MET A 99 1.31 2.60 -5.11
C MET A 99 1.16 1.95 -6.48
N ARG A 100 2.21 1.28 -6.98
CA ARG A 100 2.16 0.60 -8.27
C ARG A 100 1.11 -0.52 -8.29
N ILE A 101 1.10 -1.37 -7.27
CA ILE A 101 0.14 -2.49 -7.17
C ILE A 101 -1.31 -1.96 -7.13
N VAL A 102 -1.56 -0.92 -6.34
CA VAL A 102 -2.91 -0.33 -6.24
C VAL A 102 -3.31 0.34 -7.55
N ALA A 103 -2.41 1.10 -8.18
CA ALA A 103 -2.66 1.77 -9.44
C ALA A 103 -2.99 0.76 -10.55
N ASP A 104 -2.18 -0.29 -10.70
CA ASP A 104 -2.37 -1.30 -11.73
C ASP A 104 -3.68 -2.08 -11.48
N ALA A 105 -3.97 -2.47 -10.24
CA ALA A 105 -5.21 -3.18 -9.90
C ALA A 105 -6.47 -2.32 -10.14
N THR A 106 -6.40 -1.04 -9.80
CA THR A 106 -7.50 -0.08 -10.04
C THR A 106 -7.72 0.15 -11.52
N TYR A 107 -6.62 0.30 -12.29
CA TYR A 107 -6.68 0.44 -13.74
C TYR A 107 -7.35 -0.77 -14.39
N THR A 108 -6.92 -2.00 -14.04
CA THR A 108 -7.54 -3.22 -14.57
C THR A 108 -9.03 -3.30 -14.22
N LEU A 109 -9.40 -3.01 -12.98
CA LEU A 109 -10.80 -3.03 -12.56
C LEU A 109 -11.64 -2.01 -13.34
N ALA A 110 -11.14 -0.78 -13.49
CA ALA A 110 -11.82 0.27 -14.23
C ALA A 110 -11.98 -0.07 -15.71
N SER A 111 -10.93 -0.58 -16.36
CA SER A 111 -10.98 -1.00 -17.75
C SER A 111 -12.00 -2.12 -17.99
N GLU A 112 -12.04 -3.13 -17.12
CA GLU A 112 -13.03 -4.21 -17.22
C GLU A 112 -14.47 -3.75 -16.96
N ALA A 113 -14.65 -2.79 -16.05
CA ALA A 113 -15.96 -2.21 -15.79
C ALA A 113 -16.47 -1.44 -17.01
N ILE A 114 -15.63 -0.57 -17.59
CA ILE A 114 -15.95 0.20 -18.80
C ILE A 114 -16.24 -0.73 -19.97
N ASP A 115 -15.40 -1.74 -20.20
CA ASP A 115 -15.61 -2.71 -21.28
C ASP A 115 -16.97 -3.41 -21.16
N LYS A 116 -17.35 -3.86 -19.95
CA LYS A 116 -18.67 -4.47 -19.72
C LYS A 116 -19.83 -3.49 -19.92
N VAL A 117 -19.66 -2.24 -19.51
CA VAL A 117 -20.68 -1.20 -19.72
C VAL A 117 -20.88 -0.96 -21.21
N LEU A 118 -19.81 -0.87 -22.01
CA LEU A 118 -19.89 -0.61 -23.44
C LEU A 118 -20.56 -1.74 -24.24
N HIS A 119 -20.60 -2.96 -23.70
CA HIS A 119 -21.30 -4.10 -24.31
C HIS A 119 -22.81 -4.13 -24.02
N HIS A 120 -23.36 -3.13 -23.31
CA HIS A 120 -24.82 -3.01 -23.13
C HIS A 120 -25.53 -2.52 -24.39
N ASP A 121 -26.82 -2.87 -24.49
CA ASP A 121 -27.69 -2.37 -25.56
C ASP A 121 -27.93 -0.86 -25.47
N MET A 122 -28.31 -0.23 -26.58
CA MET A 122 -28.61 1.22 -26.60
C MET A 122 -29.78 1.59 -25.69
N THR A 123 -30.72 0.66 -25.48
CA THR A 123 -31.88 0.87 -24.62
C THR A 123 -31.51 0.99 -23.13
N PHE A 124 -30.37 0.44 -22.72
CA PHE A 124 -29.79 0.62 -21.39
C PHE A 124 -29.35 2.08 -21.19
N PHE A 125 -28.67 2.65 -22.18
CA PHE A 125 -28.17 4.03 -22.15
C PHE A 125 -29.29 5.08 -22.28
N ASP A 126 -30.42 4.74 -22.90
CA ASP A 126 -31.60 5.61 -22.92
C ASP A 126 -32.29 5.70 -21.54
N ARG A 127 -32.19 4.63 -20.73
CA ARG A 127 -32.87 4.54 -19.43
C ARG A 127 -32.04 5.04 -18.25
N HIS A 128 -30.72 5.10 -18.39
CA HIS A 128 -29.80 5.45 -17.30
C HIS A 128 -28.89 6.60 -17.74
N ALA A 129 -28.89 7.67 -16.96
CA ALA A 129 -28.03 8.82 -17.23
C ALA A 129 -26.55 8.43 -17.14
N SER A 130 -25.71 8.91 -18.05
CA SER A 130 -24.27 8.60 -18.10
C SER A 130 -23.53 8.91 -16.80
N GLY A 131 -23.96 9.94 -16.06
CA GLY A 131 -23.40 10.28 -14.75
C GLY A 131 -23.74 9.32 -13.61
N ARG A 132 -24.63 8.33 -13.83
CA ARG A 132 -24.96 7.26 -12.86
C ARG A 132 -24.36 5.90 -13.21
N ILE A 133 -23.81 5.76 -14.42
CA ILE A 133 -23.18 4.51 -14.91
C ILE A 133 -21.66 4.50 -14.60
N ALA A 134 -21.09 5.64 -14.17
CA ALA A 134 -19.67 5.86 -13.93
C ALA A 134 -19.21 5.44 -12.52
#